data_AF-A0A2A2L2N9-F1
#
_entry.id   AF-A0A2A2L2N9-F1
#
_cell.length_a   1.000
_cell.length_b   1.000
_cell.length_c   1.000
_cell.angle_alpha   90.00
_cell.angle_beta   90.00
_cell.angle_gamma   90.00
#
_symmetry.space_group_name_H-M   'P 1'
#
loop_
_entity.id
_entity.type
_entity.pdbx_description
1 polymer ?
#
loop_
_entity_poly.entity_id
_entity_poly.type
_entity_poly.pdbx_seq_one_letter_code
_entity_poly.pdbx_strand_id
1 'polypeptide(L)'
;MLADGHMDNLNTTHPSSALIAEGGHSNEERECRYEGTDRIEEKIIIIGICATFVAVLSIVLNTFYTIVFLRNQSLRRSGMFYFGVLAVIDAIMAVNYIALMSVSVYIDYFKSVFMYTIYLKYIRILMTESNCAICASLLMILLATTERVFRTFEGKQMEKCRRFLEKNRRAVSAFCVLFACCYKLCTFWEIAVVETGCEKPFEAISLEKGYLSQNEYYQLIWQFWFRNIFERFLPFFYLIITNILLVRAAKQESAKTIGNDPKARNPKVARRSVRDATRALISLVSMYLLSQTLQVILTTWETFFNHTLDDHIDTYSYMNDFVSIACLLSR
;
A
#
# COMPACT_ATOMS: atom_id res chain seq x y z
N MET A 1 -6.68 -0.98 -11.17
CA MET A 1 -8.15 -0.88 -10.95
C MET A 1 -8.63 0.47 -11.44
N LEU A 2 -9.53 0.45 -12.44
CA LEU A 2 -9.94 1.54 -13.34
C LEU A 2 -8.91 1.93 -14.40
N ALA A 3 -8.54 0.96 -15.23
CA ALA A 3 -8.09 1.20 -16.59
C ALA A 3 -8.98 0.34 -17.50
N ASP A 4 -10.11 0.91 -17.91
CA ASP A 4 -10.75 0.52 -19.16
C ASP A 4 -10.87 1.78 -20.00
N GLY A 5 -10.18 1.75 -21.13
CA GLY A 5 -10.11 2.78 -22.13
C GLY A 5 -10.18 2.07 -23.47
N HIS A 6 -11.39 1.73 -23.86
CA HIS A 6 -11.69 1.13 -25.15
C HIS A 6 -11.43 2.20 -26.24
N MET A 7 -10.32 2.06 -26.95
CA MET A 7 -10.03 2.81 -28.18
C MET A 7 -10.41 1.92 -29.35
N ASP A 8 -11.64 2.08 -29.84
CA ASP A 8 -12.04 1.50 -31.12
C ASP A 8 -11.51 2.33 -32.29
N ASN A 9 -10.99 1.59 -33.27
CA ASN A 9 -10.37 2.07 -34.49
C ASN A 9 -11.34 2.91 -35.35
N LEU A 10 -10.97 4.17 -35.63
CA LEU A 10 -11.61 4.98 -36.66
C LEU A 10 -10.58 5.41 -37.70
N ASN A 11 -10.55 4.66 -38.81
CA ASN A 11 -9.91 5.10 -40.04
C ASN A 11 -10.94 5.90 -40.87
N THR A 12 -10.55 7.13 -41.20
CA THR A 12 -11.03 7.98 -42.32
C THR A 12 -12.51 8.40 -42.36
N THR A 13 -12.82 9.63 -41.94
CA THR A 13 -13.08 10.81 -42.80
C THR A 13 -13.77 11.94 -42.01
N HIS A 14 -13.14 13.12 -41.95
CA HIS A 14 -13.78 14.39 -41.62
C HIS A 14 -14.50 14.93 -42.89
N PRO A 15 -15.59 15.74 -42.79
CA PRO A 15 -15.50 17.08 -42.20
C PRO A 15 -16.71 17.57 -41.38
N SER A 16 -16.39 18.51 -40.49
CA SER A 16 -17.15 19.71 -40.06
C SER A 16 -18.67 19.63 -39.81
N SER A 17 -19.09 19.96 -38.58
CA SER A 17 -19.75 21.24 -38.23
C SER A 17 -20.39 21.16 -36.83
N ALA A 18 -20.20 22.22 -36.05
CA ALA A 18 -20.84 22.44 -34.75
C ALA A 18 -22.37 22.52 -34.86
N LEU A 19 -23.12 21.98 -33.90
CA LEU A 19 -24.35 22.61 -33.41
C LEU A 19 -24.84 22.07 -32.07
N ILE A 20 -25.52 22.98 -31.38
CA ILE A 20 -25.98 23.05 -30.00
C ILE A 20 -27.02 21.97 -29.65
N ALA A 21 -27.00 21.59 -28.37
CA ALA A 21 -28.01 20.88 -27.56
C ALA A 21 -29.43 20.75 -28.13
N GLU A 22 -29.96 19.52 -28.10
CA GLU A 22 -31.35 19.23 -27.71
C GLU A 22 -31.44 17.85 -27.03
N GLY A 23 -32.33 17.75 -26.05
CA GLY A 23 -32.58 16.53 -25.30
C GLY A 23 -33.09 15.40 -26.19
N GLY A 24 -32.48 14.23 -26.03
CA GLY A 24 -32.93 12.97 -26.60
C GLY A 24 -32.42 11.85 -25.73
N HIS A 25 -33.32 11.18 -25.02
CA HIS A 25 -33.06 9.95 -24.29
C HIS A 25 -32.81 8.85 -25.33
N SER A 26 -31.60 8.79 -25.90
CA SER A 26 -31.16 7.63 -26.65
C SER A 26 -30.82 6.54 -25.64
N ASN A 27 -31.60 5.47 -25.66
CA ASN A 27 -31.24 4.19 -25.06
C ASN A 27 -29.93 3.72 -25.69
N GLU A 28 -28.79 4.15 -25.15
CA GLU A 28 -27.64 3.28 -25.11
C GLU A 28 -28.08 2.08 -24.27
N GLU A 29 -28.08 0.88 -24.87
CA GLU A 29 -28.19 -0.37 -24.13
C GLU A 29 -27.09 -0.36 -23.07
N ARG A 30 -27.40 0.03 -21.84
CA ARG A 30 -26.45 -0.09 -20.74
C ARG A 30 -26.19 -1.56 -20.55
N GLU A 31 -24.98 -1.99 -20.85
CA GLU A 31 -24.59 -3.39 -20.71
C GLU A 31 -24.62 -3.76 -19.22
N CYS A 32 -25.68 -4.45 -18.81
CA CYS A 32 -25.84 -4.98 -17.46
C CYS A 32 -24.90 -6.18 -17.28
N ARG A 33 -23.63 -5.89 -16.97
CA ARG A 33 -22.62 -6.90 -16.70
C ARG A 33 -22.07 -6.74 -15.30
N TYR A 34 -22.11 -7.84 -14.55
CA TYR A 34 -21.41 -7.93 -13.27
C TYR A 34 -19.98 -8.40 -13.50
N GLU A 35 -19.01 -7.55 -13.18
CA GLU A 35 -17.60 -7.91 -13.12
C GLU A 35 -17.31 -8.60 -11.78
N GLY A 36 -17.47 -9.92 -11.77
CA GLY A 36 -17.12 -10.75 -10.63
C GLY A 36 -15.65 -11.15 -10.62
N THR A 37 -15.23 -11.76 -9.51
CA THR A 37 -13.92 -12.39 -9.35
C THR A 37 -13.70 -13.46 -10.43
N ASP A 38 -12.68 -13.25 -11.25
CA ASP A 38 -12.18 -14.23 -12.22
C ASP A 38 -11.57 -15.45 -11.52
N ARG A 39 -11.66 -16.63 -12.15
CA ARG A 39 -11.01 -17.86 -11.65
C ARG A 39 -11.32 -18.13 -10.15
N ILE A 40 -12.61 -18.09 -9.85
CA ILE A 40 -13.12 -18.11 -8.47
C ILE A 40 -12.67 -19.35 -7.69
N GLU A 41 -12.53 -20.51 -8.34
CA GLU A 41 -12.13 -21.77 -7.71
C GLU A 41 -10.67 -21.73 -7.23
N GLU A 42 -9.79 -21.05 -7.95
CA GLU A 42 -8.41 -20.86 -7.54
C GLU A 42 -8.30 -19.76 -6.48
N LYS A 43 -9.03 -18.66 -6.67
CA LYS A 43 -8.97 -17.49 -5.78
C LYS A 43 -9.59 -17.75 -4.41
N ILE A 44 -10.58 -18.63 -4.29
CA ILE A 44 -11.09 -19.05 -2.98
C ILE A 44 -10.02 -19.76 -2.15
N ILE A 45 -9.15 -20.56 -2.79
CA ILE A 45 -8.05 -21.24 -2.09
C ILE A 45 -6.95 -20.23 -1.72
N ILE A 46 -6.51 -19.44 -2.70
CA ILE A 46 -5.35 -18.54 -2.54
C ILE A 46 -5.70 -17.34 -1.65
N ILE A 47 -6.76 -16.60 -1.98
CA ILE A 47 -7.16 -15.39 -1.25
C ILE A 47 -8.06 -15.77 -0.09
N GLY A 48 -9.12 -16.53 -0.37
CA GLY A 48 -10.15 -16.86 0.61
C GLY A 48 -9.62 -17.66 1.80
N ILE A 49 -8.70 -18.61 1.61
CA ILE A 49 -8.17 -19.45 2.69
C ILE A 49 -6.77 -19.00 3.09
N CYS A 50 -5.79 -19.08 2.17
CA CYS A 50 -4.39 -18.86 2.51
C CYS A 50 -4.09 -17.40 2.92
N ALA A 51 -4.52 -16.42 2.13
CA ALA A 51 -4.27 -15.01 2.46
C ALA A 51 -5.07 -14.55 3.68
N THR A 52 -6.32 -15.00 3.84
CA THR A 52 -7.11 -14.75 5.05
C THR A 52 -6.41 -15.31 6.30
N PHE A 53 -5.84 -16.52 6.24
CA PHE A 53 -5.07 -17.08 7.36
C PHE A 53 -3.85 -16.21 7.72
N VAL A 54 -3.10 -15.75 6.72
CA VAL A 54 -1.98 -14.81 6.92
C VAL A 54 -2.47 -13.50 7.52
N ALA A 55 -3.61 -12.97 7.08
CA ALA A 55 -4.18 -11.74 7.62
C ALA A 55 -4.59 -11.90 9.09
N VAL A 56 -5.23 -13.02 9.45
CA VAL A 56 -5.56 -13.33 10.85
C VAL A 56 -4.30 -13.43 11.70
N LEU A 57 -3.26 -14.11 11.21
CA LEU A 57 -1.98 -14.20 11.91
C LEU A 57 -1.35 -12.81 12.09
N SER A 58 -1.37 -11.97 11.05
CA SER A 58 -0.88 -10.59 11.11
C SER A 58 -1.63 -9.78 12.16
N ILE A 59 -2.96 -9.87 12.23
CA ILE A 59 -3.77 -9.20 13.28
C ILE A 59 -3.31 -9.64 14.67
N VAL A 60 -3.17 -10.95 14.91
CA VAL A 60 -2.78 -11.49 16.22
C VAL A 60 -1.37 -11.03 16.61
N LEU A 61 -0.39 -11.17 15.73
CA LEU A 61 1.01 -10.84 16.00
C LEU A 61 1.23 -9.33 16.17
N ASN A 62 0.65 -8.50 15.29
CA ASN A 62 0.77 -7.06 15.36
C ASN A 62 0.02 -6.47 16.57
N THR A 63 -1.11 -7.06 16.95
CA THR A 63 -1.81 -6.70 18.19
C THR A 63 -0.98 -7.06 19.42
N PHE A 64 -0.38 -8.26 19.45
CA PHE A 64 0.52 -8.66 20.52
C PHE A 64 1.72 -7.70 20.63
N TYR A 65 2.36 -7.38 19.51
CA TYR A 65 3.47 -6.42 19.47
C TYR A 65 3.05 -5.04 20.00
N THR A 66 1.87 -4.57 19.59
CA THR A 66 1.27 -3.32 20.06
C THR A 66 1.07 -3.32 21.57
N ILE A 67 0.50 -4.38 22.14
CA ILE A 67 0.29 -4.50 23.58
C ILE A 67 1.62 -4.46 24.35
N VAL A 68 2.62 -5.21 23.89
CA VAL A 68 3.97 -5.23 24.49
C VAL A 68 4.61 -3.84 24.41
N PHE A 69 4.47 -3.17 23.27
CA PHE A 69 4.99 -1.83 23.06
C PHE A 69 4.33 -0.79 23.98
N LEU A 70 3.00 -0.83 24.13
CA LEU A 70 2.26 0.08 24.99
C LEU A 70 2.62 -0.10 26.47
N ARG A 71 2.81 -1.35 26.91
CA ARG A 71 3.19 -1.67 28.29
C ARG A 71 4.63 -1.29 28.61
N ASN A 72 5.57 -1.39 27.66
CA ASN A 72 6.98 -1.16 27.93
C ASN A 72 7.42 0.29 27.65
N GLN A 73 7.61 1.08 28.71
CA GLN A 73 8.06 2.48 28.60
C GLN A 73 9.45 2.64 27.97
N SER A 74 10.34 1.65 28.13
CA SER A 74 11.68 1.68 27.54
C SER A 74 11.62 1.62 26.01
N LEU A 75 10.76 0.75 25.46
CA LEU A 75 10.55 0.64 24.02
C LEU A 75 9.98 1.94 23.42
N ARG A 76 9.02 2.57 24.11
CA ARG A 76 8.39 3.84 23.67
C ARG A 76 9.33 5.04 23.61
N ARG A 77 10.44 5.01 24.36
CA ARG A 77 11.47 6.07 24.35
C ARG A 77 12.63 5.78 23.41
N SER A 78 12.67 4.58 22.82
CA SER A 78 13.72 4.14 21.90
C SER A 78 13.37 4.44 20.43
N GLY A 79 14.29 4.15 19.52
CA GLY A 79 14.04 4.21 18.07
C GLY A 79 13.03 3.17 17.57
N MET A 80 12.58 2.25 18.44
CA MET A 80 11.51 1.29 18.14
C MET A 80 10.12 1.94 18.13
N PHE A 81 10.01 3.24 18.47
CA PHE A 81 8.73 3.94 18.50
C PHE A 81 7.98 3.88 17.15
N TYR A 82 8.69 4.06 16.03
CA TYR A 82 8.06 4.04 14.71
C TYR A 82 7.48 2.66 14.37
N PHE A 83 8.14 1.58 14.77
CA PHE A 83 7.64 0.22 14.60
C PHE A 83 6.41 -0.07 15.47
N GLY A 84 6.33 0.53 16.65
CA GLY A 84 5.13 0.42 17.50
C GLY A 84 3.89 1.03 16.85
N VAL A 85 4.05 2.19 16.18
CA VAL A 85 2.96 2.82 15.41
C VAL A 85 2.69 2.03 14.11
N LEU A 86 3.74 1.55 13.43
CA LEU A 86 3.62 0.73 12.23
C LEU A 86 2.78 -0.53 12.50
N ALA A 87 3.04 -1.24 13.61
CA ALA A 87 2.28 -2.43 13.99
C ALA A 87 0.77 -2.15 14.19
N VAL A 88 0.40 -0.96 14.69
CA VAL A 88 -1.02 -0.57 14.80
C VAL A 88 -1.63 -0.40 13.41
N ILE A 89 -0.92 0.27 12.50
CA ILE A 89 -1.38 0.49 11.13
C ILE A 89 -1.47 -0.84 10.39
N ASP A 90 -0.53 -1.76 10.59
CA ASP A 90 -0.51 -3.07 9.93
C ASP A 90 -1.65 -3.98 10.41
N ALA A 91 -2.01 -3.90 11.71
CA ALA A 91 -3.21 -4.60 12.21
C ALA A 91 -4.51 -4.07 11.56
N ILE A 92 -4.63 -2.75 11.39
CA ILE A 92 -5.76 -2.13 10.69
C ILE A 92 -5.80 -2.58 9.22
N MET A 93 -4.65 -2.54 8.55
CA MET A 93 -4.51 -2.99 7.16
C MET A 93 -4.87 -4.45 6.96
N ALA A 94 -4.54 -5.33 7.92
CA ALA A 94 -4.89 -6.75 7.85
C ALA A 94 -6.41 -6.97 8.00
N VAL A 95 -7.09 -6.19 8.85
CA VAL A 95 -8.56 -6.19 8.94
C VAL A 95 -9.18 -5.73 7.62
N ASN A 96 -8.66 -4.64 7.05
CA ASN A 96 -9.15 -4.12 5.78
C ASN A 96 -8.90 -5.07 4.62
N TYR A 97 -7.78 -5.79 4.63
CA TYR A 97 -7.49 -6.82 3.64
C TYR A 97 -8.58 -7.89 3.62
N ILE A 98 -9.00 -8.40 4.78
CA ILE A 98 -10.09 -9.39 4.86
C ILE A 98 -11.38 -8.77 4.32
N ALA A 99 -11.73 -7.56 4.74
CA ALA A 99 -12.96 -6.90 4.36
C ALA A 99 -13.06 -6.52 2.87
N LEU A 100 -11.94 -6.24 2.21
CA LEU A 100 -11.87 -5.82 0.81
C LEU A 100 -11.57 -6.99 -0.15
N MET A 101 -10.61 -7.85 0.20
CA MET A 101 -10.12 -8.91 -0.68
C MET A 101 -10.75 -10.27 -0.39
N SER A 102 -10.87 -10.67 0.88
CA SER A 102 -11.44 -11.99 1.21
C SER A 102 -12.96 -12.00 1.04
N VAL A 103 -13.65 -10.94 1.50
CA VAL A 103 -15.12 -10.85 1.41
C VAL A 103 -15.61 -10.77 -0.02
N SER A 104 -14.89 -10.07 -0.92
CA SER A 104 -15.25 -10.02 -2.35
C SER A 104 -15.23 -11.41 -2.99
N VAL A 105 -14.20 -12.22 -2.70
CA VAL A 105 -14.13 -13.62 -3.15
C VAL A 105 -15.27 -14.47 -2.55
N TYR A 106 -15.62 -14.29 -1.28
CA TYR A 106 -16.73 -15.02 -0.66
C TYR A 106 -18.09 -14.65 -1.26
N ILE A 107 -18.31 -13.37 -1.56
CA ILE A 107 -19.53 -12.90 -2.24
C ILE A 107 -19.71 -13.66 -3.55
N ASP A 108 -18.64 -13.76 -4.33
CA ASP A 108 -18.66 -14.40 -5.65
C ASP A 108 -18.76 -15.92 -5.60
N TYR A 109 -18.12 -16.55 -4.62
CA TYR A 109 -18.15 -17.99 -4.45
C TYR A 109 -19.52 -18.47 -3.95
N PHE A 110 -20.08 -17.81 -2.93
CA PHE A 110 -21.38 -18.19 -2.34
C PHE A 110 -22.59 -17.54 -3.05
N LYS A 111 -22.36 -16.64 -4.02
CA LYS A 111 -23.39 -15.86 -4.71
C LYS A 111 -24.37 -15.17 -3.74
N SER A 112 -23.83 -14.63 -2.64
CA SER A 112 -24.62 -14.05 -1.56
C SER A 112 -24.90 -12.56 -1.78
N VAL A 113 -26.15 -12.24 -2.15
CA VAL A 113 -26.62 -10.85 -2.32
C VAL A 113 -26.52 -10.07 -1.01
N PHE A 114 -26.78 -10.71 0.13
CA PHE A 114 -26.72 -10.06 1.44
C PHE A 114 -25.31 -9.54 1.75
N MET A 115 -24.29 -10.37 1.54
CA MET A 115 -22.89 -9.96 1.74
C MET A 115 -22.51 -8.85 0.76
N TYR A 116 -22.95 -8.95 -0.48
CA TYR A 116 -22.70 -7.93 -1.51
C TYR A 116 -23.30 -6.56 -1.13
N THR A 117 -24.54 -6.51 -0.65
CA THR A 117 -25.17 -5.26 -0.21
C THR A 117 -24.45 -4.63 0.98
N ILE A 118 -23.94 -5.43 1.92
CA ILE A 118 -23.15 -4.91 3.04
C ILE A 118 -21.80 -4.38 2.53
N TYR A 119 -21.13 -5.14 1.66
CA TYR A 119 -19.86 -4.78 1.06
C TYR A 119 -19.89 -3.41 0.38
N LEU A 120 -20.91 -3.16 -0.43
CA LEU A 120 -21.08 -1.88 -1.13
C LEU A 120 -21.23 -0.68 -0.19
N LYS A 121 -21.79 -0.86 1.02
CA LYS A 121 -21.94 0.23 1.99
C LYS A 121 -20.60 0.69 2.58
N TYR A 122 -19.65 -0.24 2.73
CA TYR A 122 -18.39 0.05 3.42
C TYR A 122 -17.19 0.17 2.47
N ILE A 123 -17.25 -0.41 1.26
CA ILE A 123 -16.09 -0.54 0.37
C ILE A 123 -15.38 0.80 0.12
N ARG A 124 -16.13 1.88 -0.14
CA ARG A 124 -15.54 3.21 -0.42
C ARG A 124 -14.75 3.75 0.77
N ILE A 125 -15.30 3.58 1.97
CA ILE A 125 -14.68 4.05 3.21
C ILE A 125 -13.41 3.24 3.48
N LEU A 126 -13.49 1.91 3.42
CA LEU A 126 -12.36 1.02 3.71
C LEU A 126 -11.26 1.13 2.65
N MET A 127 -11.59 1.36 1.38
CA MET A 127 -10.60 1.64 0.33
C MET A 127 -9.84 2.93 0.61
N THR A 128 -10.55 3.99 1.03
CA THR A 128 -9.91 5.27 1.37
C THR A 128 -9.01 5.11 2.59
N GLU A 129 -9.52 4.48 3.66
CA GLU A 129 -8.76 4.22 4.88
C GLU A 129 -7.51 3.36 4.60
N SER A 130 -7.64 2.32 3.79
CA SER A 130 -6.51 1.48 3.39
C SER A 130 -5.45 2.31 2.67
N ASN A 131 -5.83 3.19 1.75
CA ASN A 131 -4.87 4.08 1.08
C ASN A 131 -4.17 5.03 2.07
N CYS A 132 -4.90 5.59 3.04
CA CYS A 132 -4.32 6.40 4.12
C CYS A 132 -3.31 5.57 4.94
N ALA A 133 -3.69 4.36 5.34
CA ALA A 133 -2.87 3.46 6.15
C ALA A 133 -1.61 2.99 5.40
N ILE A 134 -1.70 2.63 4.11
CA ILE A 134 -0.54 2.30 3.27
C ILE A 134 0.45 3.48 3.23
N CYS A 135 -0.05 4.70 2.99
CA CYS A 135 0.78 5.89 2.93
C CYS A 135 1.41 6.21 4.30
N ALA A 136 0.65 6.09 5.38
CA ALA A 136 1.15 6.28 6.74
C ALA A 136 2.24 5.25 7.09
N SER A 137 2.02 3.95 6.84
CA SER A 137 3.01 2.89 7.05
C SER A 137 4.32 3.18 6.33
N LEU A 138 4.24 3.60 5.07
CA LEU A 138 5.41 3.98 4.28
C LEU A 138 6.20 5.12 4.91
N LEU A 139 5.52 6.20 5.33
CA LEU A 139 6.18 7.32 6.01
C LEU A 139 6.84 6.89 7.32
N MET A 140 6.23 5.95 8.05
CA MET A 140 6.80 5.41 9.29
C MET A 140 8.07 4.58 9.04
N ILE A 141 8.09 3.78 7.98
CA ILE A 141 9.30 3.04 7.54
C ILE A 141 10.40 4.02 7.10
N LEU A 142 10.05 5.06 6.34
CA LEU A 142 10.98 6.11 5.94
C LEU A 142 11.57 6.82 7.18
N LEU A 143 10.75 7.27 8.12
CA LEU A 143 11.24 7.87 9.36
C LEU A 143 12.16 6.94 10.17
N ALA A 144 11.78 5.67 10.30
CA ALA A 144 12.58 4.68 11.02
C ALA A 144 13.96 4.48 10.38
N THR A 145 14.00 4.37 9.06
CA THR A 145 15.25 4.24 8.30
C THR A 145 16.09 5.51 8.33
N THR A 146 15.48 6.69 8.17
CA THR A 146 16.14 7.99 8.29
C THR A 146 16.77 8.18 9.66
N GLU A 147 16.04 7.94 10.75
CA GLU A 147 16.59 8.05 12.12
C GLU A 147 17.76 7.09 12.31
N ARG A 148 17.69 5.87 11.72
CA ARG A 148 18.79 4.91 11.78
C ARG A 148 20.02 5.40 11.03
N VAL A 149 19.86 5.92 9.82
CA VAL A 149 20.95 6.48 9.02
C VAL A 149 21.63 7.63 9.77
N PHE A 150 20.86 8.56 10.34
CA PHE A 150 21.41 9.66 11.14
C PHE A 150 22.13 9.21 12.42
N ARG A 151 21.79 8.04 12.95
CA ARG A 151 22.50 7.43 14.09
C ARG A 151 23.79 6.74 13.66
N THR A 152 23.81 6.14 12.47
CA THR A 152 24.95 5.36 11.97
C THR A 152 26.05 6.23 11.38
N PHE A 153 25.71 7.34 10.71
CA PHE A 153 26.70 8.23 10.11
C PHE A 153 26.95 9.46 10.99
N GLU A 154 28.21 9.73 11.30
CA GLU A 154 28.63 10.85 12.14
C GLU A 154 28.74 12.14 11.30
N GLY A 155 28.04 13.20 11.71
CA GLY A 155 28.11 14.51 11.08
C GLY A 155 27.35 15.57 11.88
N LYS A 156 27.87 16.80 11.94
CA LYS A 156 27.28 17.89 12.76
C LYS A 156 25.81 18.17 12.41
N GLN A 157 25.45 18.12 11.12
CA GLN A 157 24.06 18.30 10.68
C GLN A 157 23.19 17.07 10.98
N MET A 158 23.71 15.87 10.72
CA MET A 158 23.00 14.61 11.00
C MET A 158 22.70 14.46 12.49
N GLU A 159 23.60 14.91 13.36
CA GLU A 159 23.38 14.90 14.80
C GLU A 159 22.27 15.87 15.24
N LYS A 160 22.20 17.08 14.67
CA LYS A 160 21.11 18.02 14.93
C LYS A 160 19.77 17.43 14.49
N CYS A 161 19.70 16.87 13.28
CA CYS A 161 18.49 16.22 12.75
C CYS A 161 18.07 15.02 13.63
N ARG A 162 19.03 14.16 14.02
CA ARG A 162 18.78 13.05 14.94
C ARG A 162 18.18 13.54 16.25
N ARG A 163 18.79 14.51 16.92
CA ARG A 163 18.27 15.04 18.20
C ARG A 163 16.88 15.63 18.05
N PHE A 164 16.58 16.30 16.93
CA PHE A 164 15.24 16.80 16.62
C PHE A 164 14.23 15.65 16.50
N LEU A 165 14.52 14.62 15.70
CA LEU A 165 13.65 13.44 15.55
C LEU A 165 13.46 12.75 16.92
N GLU A 166 14.54 12.45 17.64
CA GLU A 166 14.47 11.72 18.91
C GLU A 166 13.64 12.45 19.98
N LYS A 167 13.69 13.79 20.01
CA LYS A 167 12.90 14.61 20.94
C LYS A 167 11.43 14.68 20.53
N ASN A 168 11.16 14.80 19.24
CA ASN A 168 9.83 15.07 18.70
C ASN A 168 9.16 13.83 18.05
N ARG A 169 9.65 12.60 18.27
CA ARG A 169 9.17 11.37 17.59
C ARG A 169 7.65 11.28 17.50
N ARG A 170 6.96 11.51 18.61
CA ARG A 170 5.48 11.45 18.68
C ARG A 170 4.82 12.48 17.78
N ALA A 171 5.29 13.72 17.82
CA ALA A 171 4.74 14.81 17.01
C ALA A 171 5.02 14.60 15.53
N VAL A 172 6.23 14.14 15.17
CA VAL A 172 6.60 13.84 13.78
C VAL A 172 5.77 12.67 13.24
N SER A 173 5.63 11.58 14.00
CA SER A 173 4.77 10.46 13.59
C SER A 173 3.30 10.86 13.46
N ALA A 174 2.75 11.62 14.42
CA ALA A 174 1.39 12.12 14.33
C ALA A 174 1.19 13.03 13.11
N PHE A 175 2.14 13.92 12.84
CA PHE A 175 2.14 14.75 11.64
C PHE A 175 2.15 13.90 10.36
N CYS A 176 3.00 12.88 10.27
CA CYS A 176 3.04 11.99 9.10
C CYS A 176 1.74 11.21 8.89
N VAL A 177 1.12 10.71 9.95
CA VAL A 177 -0.19 10.03 9.86
C VAL A 177 -1.27 11.00 9.41
N LEU A 178 -1.34 12.20 10.00
CA LEU A 178 -2.30 13.23 9.60
C LEU A 178 -2.09 13.69 8.15
N PHE A 179 -0.83 13.88 7.75
CA PHE A 179 -0.47 14.23 6.39
C PHE A 179 -0.90 13.13 5.41
N ALA A 180 -0.63 11.86 5.72
CA ALA A 180 -1.08 10.73 4.91
C ALA A 180 -2.60 10.69 4.76
N CYS A 181 -3.34 10.90 5.86
CA CYS A 181 -4.80 10.96 5.82
C CYS A 181 -5.30 12.13 4.96
N CYS A 182 -4.79 13.35 5.15
CA CYS A 182 -5.18 14.51 4.36
C CYS A 182 -4.87 14.32 2.87
N TYR A 183 -3.69 13.79 2.57
CA TYR A 183 -3.25 13.54 1.20
C TYR A 183 -4.11 12.47 0.49
N LYS A 184 -4.48 11.39 1.20
CA LYS A 184 -5.26 10.28 0.64
C LYS A 184 -6.77 10.43 0.76
N LEU A 185 -7.26 11.42 1.50
CA LEU A 185 -8.70 11.68 1.62
C LEU A 185 -9.35 11.91 0.24
N CYS A 186 -8.60 12.45 -0.73
CA CYS A 186 -9.08 12.62 -2.10
C CYS A 186 -9.56 11.32 -2.76
N THR A 187 -9.02 10.16 -2.37
CA THR A 187 -9.42 8.84 -2.90
C THR A 187 -10.89 8.51 -2.67
N PHE A 188 -11.50 9.08 -1.63
CA PHE A 188 -12.93 8.90 -1.38
C PHE A 188 -13.82 9.42 -2.51
N TRP A 189 -13.42 10.50 -3.18
CA TRP A 189 -14.16 11.10 -4.30
C TRP A 189 -13.70 10.59 -5.67
N GLU A 190 -12.67 9.75 -5.71
CA GLU A 190 -12.20 9.09 -6.93
C GLU A 190 -13.00 7.83 -7.25
N ILE A 191 -13.71 7.29 -6.26
CA ILE A 191 -14.50 6.07 -6.37
C ILE A 191 -15.98 6.43 -6.17
N ALA A 192 -16.84 6.04 -7.09
CA ALA A 192 -18.28 6.14 -6.96
C ALA A 192 -18.92 4.74 -6.95
N VAL A 193 -19.99 4.60 -6.18
CA VAL A 193 -20.89 3.45 -6.24
C VAL A 193 -22.15 3.96 -6.92
N VAL A 194 -22.45 3.44 -8.10
CA VAL A 194 -23.51 3.93 -8.98
C VAL A 194 -24.55 2.84 -9.15
N GLU A 195 -25.83 3.21 -9.11
CA GLU A 195 -26.94 2.31 -9.42
C GLU A 195 -27.17 2.32 -10.94
N THR A 196 -26.99 1.17 -11.58
CA THR A 196 -27.04 1.03 -13.05
C THR A 196 -28.48 0.90 -13.58
N GLY A 197 -29.45 0.63 -12.70
CA GLY A 197 -30.86 0.43 -13.04
C GLY A 197 -31.18 -0.97 -13.57
N CYS A 198 -30.24 -1.91 -13.49
CA CYS A 198 -30.42 -3.30 -13.92
C CYS A 198 -31.33 -4.09 -12.95
N GLU A 199 -32.05 -5.09 -13.47
CA GLU A 199 -32.99 -5.90 -12.67
C GLU A 199 -32.30 -6.88 -11.72
N LYS A 200 -31.11 -7.38 -12.09
CA LYS A 200 -30.40 -8.37 -11.26
C LYS A 200 -29.62 -7.68 -10.14
N PRO A 201 -29.67 -8.19 -8.90
CA PRO A 201 -29.08 -7.51 -7.73
C PRO A 201 -27.56 -7.36 -7.80
N PHE A 202 -26.85 -8.25 -8.50
CA PHE A 202 -25.40 -8.14 -8.72
C PHE A 202 -25.04 -7.14 -9.83
N GLU A 203 -25.94 -6.93 -10.79
CA GLU A 203 -25.71 -6.05 -11.93
C GLU A 203 -26.25 -4.63 -11.66
N ALA A 204 -27.12 -4.48 -10.65
CA ALA A 204 -27.81 -3.24 -10.30
C ALA A 204 -26.90 -2.15 -9.71
N ILE A 205 -25.70 -2.50 -9.24
CA ILE A 205 -24.77 -1.58 -8.59
C ILE A 205 -23.35 -1.83 -9.13
N SER A 206 -22.69 -0.78 -9.63
CA SER A 206 -21.34 -0.83 -10.17
C SER A 206 -20.39 0.11 -9.40
N LEU A 207 -19.09 -0.20 -9.45
CA LEU A 207 -18.02 0.69 -8.98
C LEU A 207 -17.47 1.46 -10.18
N GLU A 208 -17.70 2.76 -10.20
CA GLU A 208 -17.30 3.63 -11.31
C GLU A 208 -16.33 4.73 -10.87
N LYS A 209 -15.73 5.39 -11.87
CA LYS A 209 -14.91 6.59 -11.66
C LYS A 209 -15.73 7.67 -10.97
N GLY A 210 -15.32 8.06 -9.78
CA GLY A 210 -15.93 9.16 -9.03
C GLY A 210 -15.64 10.53 -9.65
N TYR A 211 -16.29 11.57 -9.11
CA TYR A 211 -16.28 12.94 -9.64
C TYR A 211 -14.89 13.48 -9.98
N LEU A 212 -13.89 13.21 -9.14
CA LEU A 212 -12.51 13.66 -9.39
C LEU A 212 -11.84 12.90 -10.54
N SER A 213 -12.12 11.59 -10.66
CA SER A 213 -11.50 10.72 -11.65
C SER A 213 -12.15 10.80 -13.03
N GLN A 214 -13.26 11.52 -13.17
CA GLN A 214 -13.87 11.84 -14.47
C GLN A 214 -13.09 12.91 -15.24
N ASN A 215 -12.27 13.71 -14.55
CA ASN A 215 -11.41 14.68 -15.21
C ASN A 215 -10.12 14.01 -15.72
N GLU A 216 -9.95 13.98 -17.04
CA GLU A 216 -8.79 13.37 -17.71
C GLU A 216 -7.45 13.95 -17.25
N TYR A 217 -7.38 15.27 -17.03
CA TYR A 217 -6.15 15.92 -16.54
C TYR A 217 -5.81 15.50 -15.11
N TYR A 218 -6.82 15.34 -14.25
CA TYR A 218 -6.62 14.84 -12.90
C TYR A 218 -6.16 13.38 -12.93
N GLN A 219 -6.79 12.53 -13.74
CA GLN A 219 -6.39 11.13 -13.89
C GLN A 219 -4.93 11.02 -14.37
N LEU A 220 -4.55 11.76 -15.41
CA LEU A 220 -3.21 11.67 -15.98
C LEU A 220 -2.14 12.30 -15.08
N ILE A 221 -2.33 13.52 -14.62
CA ILE A 221 -1.27 14.25 -13.89
C ILE A 221 -1.20 13.77 -12.45
N TRP A 222 -2.34 13.69 -11.77
CA TRP A 222 -2.37 13.37 -10.34
C TRP A 222 -2.32 11.86 -10.10
N GLN A 223 -3.29 11.11 -10.59
CA GLN A 223 -3.38 9.68 -10.26
C GLN A 223 -2.27 8.86 -10.90
N PHE A 224 -1.93 9.17 -12.14
CA PHE A 224 -0.91 8.42 -12.87
C PHE A 224 0.50 8.94 -12.57
N TRP A 225 0.86 10.17 -12.97
CA TRP A 225 2.24 10.64 -12.81
C TRP A 225 2.63 10.91 -11.36
N PHE A 226 1.87 11.77 -10.66
CA PHE A 226 2.25 12.23 -9.32
C PHE A 226 2.27 11.07 -8.32
N ARG A 227 1.21 10.26 -8.24
CA ARG A 227 1.17 9.14 -7.28
C ARG A 227 2.22 8.08 -7.59
N ASN A 228 2.43 7.70 -8.85
CA ASN A 228 3.46 6.71 -9.18
C ASN A 228 4.86 7.20 -8.76
N ILE A 229 5.21 8.45 -9.05
CA ILE A 229 6.52 9.01 -8.68
C ILE A 229 6.67 9.09 -7.16
N PHE A 230 5.73 9.74 -6.46
CA PHE A 230 5.89 10.08 -5.06
C PHE A 230 5.58 8.93 -4.09
N GLU A 231 4.70 8.00 -4.46
CA GLU A 231 4.27 6.93 -3.58
C GLU A 231 4.95 5.60 -3.90
N ARG A 232 5.37 5.38 -5.14
CA ARG A 232 5.96 4.10 -5.57
C ARG A 232 7.46 4.24 -5.80
N PHE A 233 7.89 5.10 -6.74
CA PHE A 233 9.29 5.18 -7.16
C PHE A 233 10.21 5.86 -6.12
N LEU A 234 9.88 7.08 -5.69
CA LEU A 234 10.73 7.85 -4.76
C LEU A 234 11.00 7.07 -3.45
N PRO A 235 9.98 6.52 -2.77
CA PRO A 235 10.20 5.78 -1.53
C PRO A 235 10.99 4.50 -1.75
N PHE A 236 10.77 3.80 -2.87
CA PHE A 236 11.50 2.60 -3.24
C PHE A 236 13.00 2.87 -3.39
N PHE A 237 13.39 3.85 -4.21
CA PHE A 237 14.80 4.18 -4.41
C PHE A 237 15.44 4.74 -3.13
N TYR A 238 14.72 5.55 -2.37
CA TYR A 238 15.18 6.05 -1.07
C TYR A 238 15.50 4.90 -0.11
N LEU A 239 14.59 3.92 0.01
CA LEU A 239 14.77 2.77 0.89
C LEU A 239 15.88 1.85 0.41
N ILE A 240 16.06 1.64 -0.90
CA ILE A 240 17.21 0.89 -1.43
C ILE A 240 18.53 1.55 -1.02
N ILE A 241 18.67 2.85 -1.29
CA ILE A 241 19.90 3.59 -1.00
C ILE A 241 20.22 3.52 0.48
N THR A 242 19.24 3.83 1.35
CA THR A 242 19.44 3.82 2.79
C THR A 242 19.68 2.41 3.34
N ASN A 243 19.01 1.38 2.83
CA ASN A 243 19.24 -0.02 3.23
C ASN A 243 20.66 -0.48 2.85
N ILE A 244 21.15 -0.16 1.63
CA ILE A 244 22.52 -0.45 1.21
C ILE A 244 23.54 0.23 2.13
N LEU A 245 23.31 1.51 2.47
CA LEU A 245 24.19 2.26 3.37
C LEU A 245 24.24 1.62 4.77
N LEU A 246 23.09 1.23 5.32
CA LEU A 246 23.00 0.57 6.63
C LEU A 246 23.69 -0.80 6.63
N VAL A 247 23.51 -1.62 5.58
CA VAL A 247 24.18 -2.91 5.42
C VAL A 247 25.71 -2.74 5.36
N ARG A 248 26.19 -1.77 4.57
CA ARG A 248 27.63 -1.48 4.47
C ARG A 248 28.22 -1.06 5.81
N ALA A 249 27.56 -0.16 6.53
CA ALA A 249 27.98 0.26 7.86
C ALA A 249 27.99 -0.91 8.86
N ALA A 250 26.96 -1.75 8.86
CA ALA A 250 26.87 -2.93 9.72
C ALA A 250 27.98 -3.96 9.43
N LYS A 251 28.37 -4.14 8.15
CA LYS A 251 29.51 -4.99 7.76
C LYS A 251 30.84 -4.41 8.25
N GLN A 252 31.04 -3.10 8.09
CA GLN A 252 32.27 -2.44 8.54
C GLN A 252 32.47 -2.52 10.07
N GLU A 253 31.39 -2.35 10.85
CA GLU A 253 31.45 -2.53 12.31
C GLU A 253 31.73 -3.99 12.72
N SER A 254 31.16 -4.95 11.98
CA SER A 254 31.38 -6.38 12.25
C SER A 254 32.84 -6.76 11.99
N ALA A 255 33.46 -6.25 10.91
CA ALA A 255 34.88 -6.45 10.61
C ALA A 255 35.80 -5.84 11.69
N LYS A 256 35.50 -4.62 12.16
CA LYS A 256 36.25 -3.96 13.26
C LYS A 256 36.15 -4.70 14.60
N THR A 257 35.02 -5.40 14.85
CA THR A 257 34.81 -6.16 16.09
C THR A 257 35.61 -7.46 16.12
N ILE A 258 35.87 -8.08 14.96
CA ILE A 258 36.67 -9.32 14.85
C ILE A 258 38.17 -9.04 15.08
N GLY A 259 38.64 -7.83 14.76
CA GLY A 259 40.04 -7.44 14.92
C GLY A 259 40.44 -6.82 16.27
N ASN A 260 39.51 -6.54 17.19
CA ASN A 260 39.80 -5.83 18.46
C ASN A 260 39.71 -6.72 19.72
N ASP A 261 40.80 -6.66 20.49
CA ASP A 261 41.19 -7.36 21.73
C ASP A 261 40.11 -7.45 22.85
N PRO A 262 40.14 -8.46 23.75
CA PRO A 262 38.99 -8.88 24.57
C PRO A 262 38.65 -7.99 25.78
N LYS A 263 39.42 -6.94 26.12
CA LYS A 263 39.37 -6.30 27.45
C LYS A 263 38.29 -5.22 27.74
N ALA A 264 37.39 -4.83 26.83
CA ALA A 264 36.34 -3.84 27.14
C ALA A 264 34.96 -4.48 27.41
N ARG A 265 34.65 -4.91 28.66
CA ARG A 265 33.49 -5.79 28.95
C ARG A 265 32.13 -5.09 29.15
N ASN A 266 32.06 -3.82 29.54
CA ASN A 266 30.79 -3.17 29.89
C ASN A 266 30.05 -2.35 28.81
N PRO A 267 30.69 -1.66 27.83
CA PRO A 267 29.95 -1.01 26.73
C PRO A 267 29.50 -1.98 25.61
N LYS A 268 29.92 -3.26 25.68
CA LYS A 268 29.62 -4.28 24.67
C LYS A 268 28.13 -4.65 24.64
N VAL A 269 27.42 -4.66 25.77
CA VAL A 269 26.01 -5.11 25.83
C VAL A 269 25.06 -4.10 25.17
N ALA A 270 25.21 -2.80 25.46
CA ALA A 270 24.43 -1.75 24.82
C ALA A 270 24.71 -1.65 23.31
N ARG A 271 25.98 -1.74 22.89
CA ARG A 271 26.35 -1.80 21.46
C ARG A 271 25.80 -3.04 20.76
N ARG A 272 25.76 -4.21 21.42
CA ARG A 272 25.16 -5.44 20.88
C ARG A 272 23.66 -5.30 20.66
N SER A 273 22.91 -4.82 21.67
CA SER A 273 21.47 -4.58 21.54
C SER A 273 21.12 -3.59 20.42
N VAL A 274 21.90 -2.50 20.29
CA VAL A 274 21.74 -1.56 19.18
C VAL A 274 22.00 -2.26 17.84
N ARG A 275 23.07 -3.05 17.72
CA ARG A 275 23.38 -3.78 16.48
C ARG A 275 22.29 -4.77 16.07
N ASP A 276 21.73 -5.51 17.02
CA ASP A 276 20.68 -6.49 16.75
C ASP A 276 19.40 -5.78 16.27
N ALA A 277 19.08 -4.62 16.84
CA ALA A 277 18.00 -3.76 16.33
C ALA A 277 18.29 -3.18 14.92
N THR A 278 19.54 -2.85 14.57
CA THR A 278 19.88 -2.44 13.18
C THR A 278 19.63 -3.59 12.22
N ARG A 279 20.07 -4.80 12.57
CA ARG A 279 19.93 -5.99 11.71
C ARG A 279 18.46 -6.36 11.49
N ALA A 280 17.65 -6.28 12.54
CA ALA A 280 16.21 -6.47 12.43
C ALA A 280 15.55 -5.42 11.51
N LEU A 281 15.89 -4.14 11.65
CA LEU A 281 15.41 -3.08 10.75
C LEU A 281 15.84 -3.31 9.30
N ILE A 282 17.11 -3.67 9.05
CA ILE A 282 17.60 -3.97 7.71
C ILE A 282 16.77 -5.11 7.11
N SER A 283 16.56 -6.20 7.86
CA SER A 283 15.77 -7.34 7.40
C SER A 283 14.33 -6.95 7.08
N LEU A 284 13.68 -6.18 7.95
CA LEU A 284 12.31 -5.70 7.76
C LEU A 284 12.21 -4.83 6.49
N VAL A 285 13.12 -3.89 6.31
CA VAL A 285 13.14 -3.01 5.13
C VAL A 285 13.46 -3.80 3.86
N SER A 286 14.33 -4.82 3.92
CA SER A 286 14.61 -5.69 2.78
C SER A 286 13.38 -6.52 2.37
N MET A 287 12.61 -7.03 3.34
CA MET A 287 11.36 -7.75 3.08
C MET A 287 10.31 -6.82 2.46
N TYR A 288 10.19 -5.60 2.98
CA TYR A 288 9.36 -4.55 2.39
C TYR A 288 9.78 -4.22 0.95
N LEU A 289 11.08 -4.02 0.69
CA LEU A 289 11.60 -3.73 -0.64
C LEU A 289 11.32 -4.86 -1.64
N LEU A 290 11.38 -6.13 -1.21
CA LEU A 290 11.02 -7.26 -2.06
C LEU A 290 9.56 -7.17 -2.52
N SER A 291 8.65 -6.89 -1.58
CA SER A 291 7.23 -6.70 -1.88
C SER A 291 6.98 -5.47 -2.76
N GLN A 292 7.63 -4.34 -2.47
CA GLN A 292 7.52 -3.13 -3.28
C GLN A 292 8.10 -3.29 -4.68
N THR A 293 9.11 -4.14 -4.88
CA THR A 293 9.65 -4.42 -6.22
C THR A 293 8.56 -5.00 -7.12
N LEU A 294 7.76 -5.94 -6.60
CA LEU A 294 6.64 -6.52 -7.34
C LEU A 294 5.58 -5.45 -7.68
N GLN A 295 5.26 -4.57 -6.73
CA GLN A 295 4.34 -3.45 -6.97
C GLN A 295 4.85 -2.50 -8.06
N VAL A 296 6.14 -2.16 -8.03
CA VAL A 296 6.76 -1.27 -9.04
C VAL A 296 6.75 -1.94 -10.42
N ILE A 297 7.02 -3.24 -10.50
CA ILE A 297 6.93 -4.00 -11.77
C ILE A 297 5.50 -3.96 -12.31
N LEU A 298 4.50 -4.30 -11.48
CA LEU A 298 3.09 -4.30 -11.90
C LEU A 298 2.64 -2.91 -12.34
N THR A 299 3.00 -1.88 -11.58
CA THR A 299 2.75 -0.48 -11.93
C THR A 299 3.38 -0.10 -13.27
N THR A 300 4.63 -0.51 -13.49
CA THR A 300 5.35 -0.22 -14.73
C THR A 300 4.66 -0.91 -15.90
N TRP A 301 4.16 -2.13 -15.71
CA TRP A 301 3.33 -2.82 -16.70
C TRP A 301 2.06 -2.01 -17.00
N GLU A 302 1.25 -1.69 -15.98
CA GLU A 302 0.03 -0.87 -16.13
C GLU A 302 0.30 0.46 -16.85
N THR A 303 1.47 1.06 -16.60
CA THR A 303 1.85 2.39 -17.08
C THR A 303 2.31 2.38 -18.54
N PHE A 304 3.16 1.44 -18.93
CA PHE A 304 3.82 1.45 -20.24
C PHE A 304 3.24 0.44 -21.23
N PHE A 305 2.57 -0.60 -20.74
CA PHE A 305 2.06 -1.71 -21.55
C PHE A 305 0.59 -1.96 -21.29
N ASN A 306 -0.21 -0.90 -21.12
CA ASN A 306 -1.66 -0.99 -20.97
C ASN A 306 -2.32 -1.79 -22.11
N HIS A 307 -1.84 -1.64 -23.35
CA HIS A 307 -2.34 -2.34 -24.53
C HIS A 307 -2.15 -3.87 -24.51
N THR A 308 -1.24 -4.41 -23.69
CA THR A 308 -1.05 -5.86 -23.58
C THR A 308 -1.83 -6.49 -22.43
N LEU A 309 -2.51 -5.67 -21.60
CA LEU A 309 -3.31 -6.17 -20.47
C LEU A 309 -4.50 -6.99 -20.96
N ASP A 310 -5.16 -6.56 -22.04
CA ASP A 310 -6.32 -7.27 -22.58
C ASP A 310 -5.95 -8.67 -23.07
N ASP A 311 -4.77 -8.82 -23.69
CA ASP A 311 -4.24 -10.10 -24.15
C ASP A 311 -3.78 -11.03 -23.01
N HIS A 312 -3.49 -10.48 -21.82
CA HIS A 312 -2.90 -11.21 -20.69
C HIS A 312 -3.66 -11.01 -19.37
N ILE A 313 -4.97 -10.81 -19.44
CA ILE A 313 -5.80 -10.45 -18.28
C ILE A 313 -5.69 -11.45 -17.12
N ASP A 314 -5.59 -12.75 -17.44
CA ASP A 314 -5.38 -13.83 -16.47
C ASP A 314 -4.04 -13.68 -15.73
N THR A 315 -2.96 -13.41 -16.47
CA THR A 315 -1.62 -13.28 -15.88
C THR A 315 -1.55 -12.04 -15.00
N TYR A 316 -2.10 -10.93 -15.49
CA TYR A 316 -2.18 -9.69 -14.74
C TYR A 316 -3.00 -9.86 -13.44
N SER A 317 -4.13 -10.56 -13.50
CA SER A 317 -4.97 -10.87 -12.35
C SER A 317 -4.20 -11.63 -11.26
N TYR A 318 -3.51 -12.72 -11.62
CA TYR A 318 -2.68 -13.47 -10.66
C TYR A 318 -1.52 -12.64 -10.10
N MET A 319 -0.88 -11.79 -10.92
CA MET A 319 0.19 -10.91 -10.43
C MET A 319 -0.33 -9.87 -9.45
N ASN A 320 -1.53 -9.32 -9.67
CA ASN A 320 -2.16 -8.38 -8.74
C ASN A 320 -2.50 -9.06 -7.40
N ASP A 321 -3.01 -10.28 -7.43
CA ASP A 321 -3.27 -11.07 -6.22
C ASP A 321 -1.97 -11.40 -5.48
N PHE A 322 -0.93 -11.81 -6.21
CA PHE A 322 0.38 -12.10 -5.64
C PHE A 322 1.01 -10.86 -5.00
N VAL A 323 0.92 -9.71 -5.67
CA VAL A 323 1.34 -8.40 -5.12
C VAL A 323 0.59 -8.08 -3.84
N SER A 324 -0.72 -8.32 -3.81
CA SER A 324 -1.56 -8.07 -2.63
C SER A 324 -1.17 -8.96 -1.45
N ILE A 325 -0.89 -10.24 -1.69
CA ILE A 325 -0.42 -11.18 -0.67
C ILE A 325 1.01 -10.84 -0.21
N ALA A 326 1.90 -10.51 -1.14
CA ALA A 326 3.26 -10.09 -0.81
C ALA A 326 3.26 -8.80 0.03
N CYS A 327 2.34 -7.88 -0.24
CA CYS A 327 2.13 -6.68 0.55
C CYS A 327 1.74 -7.02 1.98
N LEU A 328 0.80 -7.94 2.16
CA LEU A 328 0.37 -8.44 3.48
C LEU A 328 1.51 -9.14 4.22
N LEU A 329 2.31 -9.97 3.54
CA LEU A 329 3.44 -10.69 4.16
C LEU A 329 4.56 -9.75 4.60
N SER A 330 4.76 -8.64 3.89
CA SER A 330 5.82 -7.69 4.21
C SER A 330 5.54 -6.76 5.40
N ARG A 331 4.36 -6.91 6.04
CA ARG A 331 3.84 -6.07 7.13
C ARG A 331 3.71 -6.89 8.43
#